data_AF-A0A5N6PB55-F1
#
_entry.id   AF-A0A5N6PB55-F1
#
_cell.length_a   1.000
_cell.length_b   1.000
_cell.length_c   1.000
_cell.angle_alpha   90.00
_cell.angle_beta   90.00
_cell.angle_gamma   90.00
#
_symmetry.space_group_name_H-M   'P 1'
#
loop_
_entity.id
_entity.type
_entity.pdbx_description
1 polymer ?
#
loop_
_entity_poly.entity_id
_entity_poly.type
_entity_poly.pdbx_seq_one_letter_code
_entity_poly.pdbx_strand_id
1 'polypeptide(L)'
;MRNVVTTFRMKDEMDKQPNQNKIFMSDVIVSRKRSLFYGRKWNILDIVTIVWVSFVHFLMIFAPFTFTWGAFWAAFLCYALCGMLGLTLSYHRNLAHRSLKLPKWLEYTFAYFGVQAAQRDPIFWVSIHRTHHQHVDSDKDPHSPTYGFWFSHIGWLFDSSFIVEKVFPLHYFKNRISFFNA
;
A
#
# COMPACT_ATOMS: atom_id res chain seq x y z
N MET A 1 -46.66 4.26 -7.95
CA MET A 1 -46.24 3.89 -6.58
C MET A 1 -45.23 2.72 -6.53
N ARG A 2 -44.28 2.60 -7.50
CA ARG A 2 -43.30 1.48 -7.53
C ARG A 2 -41.89 1.81 -7.01
N ASN A 3 -41.61 3.07 -6.65
CA ASN A 3 -40.24 3.49 -6.32
C ASN A 3 -39.93 3.48 -4.81
N VAL A 4 -40.96 3.56 -3.95
CA VAL A 4 -40.78 3.61 -2.48
C VAL A 4 -40.51 2.22 -1.92
N VAL A 5 -41.17 1.19 -2.44
CA VAL A 5 -40.97 -0.20 -2.00
C VAL A 5 -39.57 -0.71 -2.36
N THR A 6 -39.05 -0.34 -3.53
CA THR A 6 -37.69 -0.74 -3.97
C THR A 6 -36.61 -0.02 -3.17
N THR A 7 -36.81 1.25 -2.83
CA THR A 7 -35.86 2.01 -1.99
C THR A 7 -35.88 1.54 -0.54
N PHE A 8 -37.05 1.21 0.02
CA PHE A 8 -37.14 0.56 1.33
C PHE A 8 -36.47 -0.81 1.31
N ARG A 9 -36.79 -1.66 0.32
CA ARG A 9 -36.20 -2.99 0.18
C ARG A 9 -34.68 -2.96 -0.02
N MET A 10 -34.15 -2.00 -0.76
CA MET A 10 -32.69 -1.80 -0.90
C MET A 10 -32.04 -1.34 0.42
N LYS A 11 -32.73 -0.51 1.20
CA LYS A 11 -32.26 -0.07 2.53
C LYS A 11 -32.29 -1.22 3.54
N ASP A 12 -33.33 -2.04 3.51
CA ASP A 12 -33.51 -3.22 4.36
C ASP A 12 -32.56 -4.38 3.97
N GLU A 13 -32.15 -4.46 2.70
CA GLU A 13 -31.09 -5.39 2.24
C GLU A 13 -29.68 -4.86 2.57
N MET A 14 -29.46 -3.54 2.61
CA MET A 14 -28.21 -2.94 3.09
C MET A 14 -28.04 -3.05 4.61
N ASP A 15 -29.13 -3.05 5.38
CA ASP A 15 -29.14 -3.13 6.86
C ASP A 15 -28.94 -4.56 7.38
N LYS A 16 -28.83 -5.55 6.48
CA LYS A 16 -28.56 -6.97 6.81
C LYS A 16 -27.10 -7.38 6.57
N GLN A 17 -26.13 -6.55 6.95
CA GLN A 17 -24.72 -6.98 6.99
C GLN A 17 -24.41 -7.63 8.36
N PRO A 18 -24.11 -8.95 8.39
CA PRO A 18 -23.97 -9.69 9.64
C PRO A 18 -22.62 -9.36 10.29
N ASN A 19 -22.68 -8.98 11.57
CA ASN A 19 -21.55 -8.79 12.49
C ASN A 19 -20.50 -7.74 12.04
N GLN A 20 -20.80 -6.47 12.32
CA GLN A 20 -19.85 -5.36 12.20
C GLN A 20 -18.70 -5.52 13.20
N ASN A 21 -17.72 -6.36 12.83
CA ASN A 21 -16.50 -6.52 13.61
C ASN A 21 -15.68 -5.23 13.50
N LYS A 22 -15.52 -4.52 14.62
CA LYS A 22 -14.52 -3.46 14.73
C LYS A 22 -13.12 -4.07 14.70
N ILE A 23 -12.16 -3.37 14.11
CA ILE A 23 -10.76 -3.76 14.27
C ILE A 23 -10.35 -3.51 15.72
N PHE A 24 -9.65 -4.47 16.33
CA PHE A 24 -9.19 -4.41 17.72
C PHE A 24 -8.43 -3.10 17.99
N MET A 25 -8.83 -2.39 19.06
CA MET A 25 -8.31 -1.07 19.44
C MET A 25 -8.49 0.06 18.40
N SER A 26 -9.52 0.00 17.55
CA SER A 26 -9.83 1.10 16.62
C SER A 26 -11.33 1.37 16.49
N ASP A 27 -11.67 2.57 16.02
CA ASP A 27 -13.04 2.97 15.68
C ASP A 27 -13.48 2.56 14.27
N VAL A 28 -12.58 1.93 13.49
CA VAL A 28 -12.88 1.51 12.13
C VAL A 28 -13.76 0.26 12.13
N ILE A 29 -14.90 0.37 11.44
CA ILE A 29 -15.83 -0.73 11.20
C ILE A 29 -15.44 -1.45 9.91
N VAL A 30 -15.28 -2.78 9.98
CA VAL A 30 -15.06 -3.60 8.78
C VAL A 30 -16.40 -3.76 8.06
N SER A 31 -16.61 -2.95 7.02
CA SER A 31 -17.84 -2.98 6.22
C SER A 31 -17.78 -3.92 5.03
N ARG A 32 -16.58 -4.24 4.53
CA ARG A 32 -16.39 -4.95 3.24
C ARG A 32 -15.27 -5.96 3.34
N LYS A 33 -15.43 -7.02 4.14
CA LYS A 33 -14.36 -8.00 4.35
C LYS A 33 -13.89 -8.62 3.02
N ARG A 34 -12.61 -8.46 2.68
CA ARG A 34 -11.99 -9.10 1.52
C ARG A 34 -11.20 -10.33 1.94
N SER A 35 -11.41 -11.45 1.25
CA SER A 35 -10.58 -12.65 1.44
C SER A 35 -9.17 -12.38 0.91
N LEU A 36 -8.16 -12.65 1.74
CA LEU A 36 -6.75 -12.47 1.38
C LEU A 36 -6.31 -13.44 0.29
N PHE A 37 -6.68 -14.72 0.44
CA PHE A 37 -6.11 -15.81 -0.37
C PHE A 37 -7.15 -16.55 -1.22
N TYR A 38 -8.36 -16.72 -0.71
CA TYR A 38 -9.40 -17.54 -1.35
C TYR A 38 -10.26 -16.73 -2.31
N GLY A 39 -10.65 -17.35 -3.44
CA GLY A 39 -11.63 -16.81 -4.38
C GLY A 39 -11.11 -15.67 -5.29
N ARG A 40 -9.81 -15.40 -5.30
CA ARG A 40 -9.17 -14.39 -6.17
C ARG A 40 -8.44 -15.04 -7.35
N LYS A 41 -8.31 -14.29 -8.44
CA LYS A 41 -7.40 -14.63 -9.55
C LYS A 41 -6.00 -14.14 -9.20
N TRP A 42 -5.04 -15.06 -9.13
CA TRP A 42 -3.64 -14.74 -8.91
C TRP A 42 -2.97 -14.42 -10.23
N ASN A 43 -2.15 -13.36 -10.23
CA ASN A 43 -1.29 -13.05 -11.36
C ASN A 43 0.19 -13.22 -10.98
N ILE A 44 1.06 -13.12 -11.99
CA ILE A 44 2.50 -13.35 -11.81
C ILE A 44 3.11 -12.35 -10.82
N LEU A 45 2.68 -11.09 -10.82
CA LEU A 45 3.19 -10.09 -9.87
C LEU A 45 2.80 -10.42 -8.43
N ASP A 46 1.58 -10.92 -8.21
CA ASP A 46 1.13 -11.36 -6.89
C ASP A 46 1.99 -12.55 -6.40
N ILE A 47 2.24 -13.52 -7.28
CA ILE A 47 3.07 -14.71 -6.98
C ILE A 47 4.52 -14.30 -6.68
N VAL A 48 5.11 -13.43 -7.51
CA VAL A 48 6.47 -12.94 -7.28
C VAL A 48 6.56 -12.18 -5.96
N THR A 49 5.57 -11.34 -5.66
CA THR A 49 5.55 -10.54 -4.42
C THR A 49 5.41 -11.45 -3.20
N ILE A 50 4.51 -12.44 -3.20
CA ILE A 50 4.33 -13.34 -2.05
C ILE A 50 5.54 -14.23 -1.84
N VAL A 51 6.16 -14.74 -2.91
CA VAL A 51 7.38 -15.56 -2.81
C VAL A 51 8.53 -14.72 -2.26
N TRP A 52 8.75 -13.52 -2.78
CA TRP A 52 9.81 -12.63 -2.32
C TRP A 52 9.64 -12.24 -0.85
N VAL A 53 8.44 -11.79 -0.45
CA VAL A 53 8.16 -11.39 0.92
C VAL A 53 8.34 -12.58 1.86
N SER A 54 7.80 -13.76 1.51
CA SER A 54 7.93 -14.97 2.34
C SER A 54 9.40 -15.40 2.47
N PHE A 55 10.17 -15.33 1.39
CA PHE A 55 11.60 -15.67 1.40
C PHE A 55 12.40 -14.77 2.35
N VAL A 56 12.22 -13.45 2.28
CA VAL A 56 12.92 -12.50 3.17
C VAL A 56 12.53 -12.72 4.65
N HIS A 57 11.25 -12.97 4.94
CA HIS A 57 10.81 -13.25 6.31
C HIS A 57 11.34 -14.59 6.83
N PHE A 58 11.44 -15.61 5.97
CA PHE A 58 12.07 -16.87 6.32
C PHE A 58 13.56 -16.68 6.65
N LEU A 59 14.30 -15.90 5.86
CA LEU A 59 15.71 -15.58 6.15
C LEU A 59 15.87 -14.83 7.47
N MET A 60 14.94 -13.95 7.83
CA MET A 60 14.98 -13.19 9.10
C MET A 60 15.00 -14.11 10.34
N ILE A 61 14.41 -15.31 10.26
CA ILE A 61 14.42 -16.30 11.36
C ILE A 61 15.85 -16.70 11.73
N PHE A 62 16.79 -16.64 10.77
CA PHE A 62 18.19 -17.01 10.99
C PHE A 62 19.06 -15.88 11.56
N ALA A 63 18.54 -14.63 11.61
CA ALA A 63 19.31 -13.47 12.03
C ALA A 63 19.96 -13.60 13.43
N PRO A 64 19.33 -14.21 14.46
CA PRO A 64 19.96 -14.38 15.77
C PRO A 64 21.22 -15.27 15.73
N PHE A 65 21.28 -16.22 14.79
CA PHE A 65 22.41 -17.16 14.67
C PHE A 65 23.59 -16.59 13.89
N THR A 66 23.39 -15.47 13.19
CA THR A 66 24.42 -14.79 12.38
C THR A 66 24.77 -13.40 12.91
N PHE A 67 24.41 -13.11 14.16
CA PHE A 67 24.58 -11.77 14.73
C PHE A 67 26.06 -11.40 14.90
N THR A 68 26.41 -10.22 14.41
CA THR A 68 27.68 -9.55 14.70
C THR A 68 27.40 -8.04 14.82
N TRP A 69 28.24 -7.31 15.55
CA TRP A 69 28.12 -5.85 15.63
C TRP A 69 28.26 -5.16 14.26
N GLY A 70 29.09 -5.71 13.37
CA GLY A 70 29.20 -5.22 12.00
C GLY A 70 27.89 -5.39 11.22
N ALA A 71 27.27 -6.56 11.30
CA ALA A 71 25.97 -6.82 10.68
C ALA A 71 24.86 -5.92 11.26
N PHE A 72 24.87 -5.69 12.58
CA PHE A 72 23.94 -4.75 13.22
C PHE A 72 24.07 -3.33 12.65
N TRP A 73 25.29 -2.78 12.59
CA TRP A 73 25.48 -1.43 12.06
C TRP A 73 25.20 -1.33 10.57
N ALA A 74 25.52 -2.37 9.79
CA ALA A 74 25.12 -2.46 8.39
C ALA A 74 23.59 -2.42 8.25
N ALA A 75 22.86 -3.23 9.01
CA ALA A 75 21.40 -3.26 9.01
C ALA A 75 20.79 -1.91 9.44
N PHE A 76 21.35 -1.30 10.50
CA PHE A 76 20.93 0.01 10.98
C PHE A 76 21.13 1.10 9.92
N LEU A 77 22.30 1.12 9.27
CA LEU A 77 22.59 2.08 8.21
C LEU A 77 21.68 1.87 7.00
N CYS A 78 21.47 0.61 6.59
CA CYS A 78 20.51 0.29 5.52
C CYS A 78 19.08 0.75 5.87
N TYR A 79 18.63 0.56 7.11
CA TYR A 79 17.34 1.04 7.59
C TYR A 79 17.25 2.58 7.55
N ALA A 80 18.28 3.28 8.03
CA ALA A 80 18.32 4.74 8.02
C ALA A 80 18.31 5.29 6.58
N LEU A 81 19.12 4.74 5.68
CA LEU A 81 19.20 5.21 4.30
C LEU A 81 17.93 4.86 3.51
N CYS A 82 17.50 3.60 3.51
CA CYS A 82 16.40 3.14 2.65
C CYS A 82 15.03 3.48 3.26
N GLY A 83 14.84 3.27 4.57
CA GLY A 83 13.58 3.52 5.26
C GLY A 83 13.36 5.00 5.58
N MET A 84 14.32 5.63 6.26
CA MET A 84 14.14 7.02 6.71
C MET A 84 14.36 8.02 5.57
N LEU A 85 15.50 7.96 4.87
CA LEU A 85 15.76 8.89 3.77
C LEU A 85 15.01 8.50 2.47
N GLY A 86 14.99 7.21 2.14
CA GLY A 86 14.35 6.71 0.92
C GLY A 86 12.82 6.80 0.95
N LEU A 87 12.17 6.15 1.92
CA LEU A 87 10.71 6.14 1.99
C LEU A 87 10.15 7.39 2.65
N THR A 88 10.56 7.66 3.89
CA THR A 88 9.93 8.72 4.70
C THR A 88 10.23 10.12 4.16
N LEU A 89 11.50 10.42 3.85
CA LEU A 89 11.87 11.73 3.34
C LEU A 89 11.59 11.87 1.83
N SER A 90 12.03 10.91 1.02
CA SER A 90 11.87 11.01 -0.44
C SER A 90 10.48 10.61 -0.92
N TYR A 91 10.09 9.34 -0.89
CA TYR A 91 8.81 8.92 -1.49
C TYR A 91 7.61 9.62 -0.87
N HIS A 92 7.58 9.73 0.46
CA HIS A 92 6.47 10.28 1.19
C HIS A 92 6.45 11.82 1.18
N ARG A 93 7.43 12.48 1.83
CA ARG A 93 7.40 13.94 2.01
C ARG A 93 7.73 14.72 0.75
N ASN A 94 8.81 14.36 0.06
CA ASN A 94 9.19 15.04 -1.18
C ASN A 94 8.25 14.63 -2.33
N LEU A 95 8.27 13.39 -2.78
CA LEU A 95 7.60 13.01 -4.04
C LEU A 95 6.07 13.00 -3.92
N ALA A 96 5.51 12.41 -2.86
CA ALA A 96 4.06 12.31 -2.73
C ALA A 96 3.42 13.63 -2.29
N HIS A 97 3.90 14.22 -1.19
CA HIS A 97 3.32 15.43 -0.61
C HIS A 97 3.92 16.75 -1.09
N ARG A 98 5.06 16.75 -1.78
CA ARG A 98 5.75 17.97 -2.25
C ARG A 98 5.98 18.99 -1.13
N SER A 99 6.20 18.52 0.11
CA SER A 99 6.38 19.38 1.28
C SER A 99 7.81 19.93 1.45
N LEU A 100 8.74 19.46 0.62
CA LEU A 100 10.16 19.80 0.66
C LEU A 100 10.66 20.01 -0.77
N LYS A 101 11.48 21.04 -1.00
CA LYS A 101 12.20 21.23 -2.27
C LYS A 101 13.66 20.85 -2.08
N LEU A 102 14.12 19.84 -2.83
CA LEU A 102 15.51 19.40 -2.82
C LEU A 102 16.18 19.76 -4.15
N PRO A 103 17.50 20.01 -4.19
CA PRO A 103 18.23 20.05 -5.45
C PRO A 103 18.12 18.67 -6.13
N LYS A 104 18.02 18.66 -7.47
CA LYS A 104 17.68 17.43 -8.23
C LYS A 104 18.64 16.25 -7.99
N TRP A 105 19.94 16.52 -7.79
CA TRP A 105 20.90 15.45 -7.47
C TRP A 105 20.59 14.74 -6.14
N LEU A 106 20.09 15.49 -5.15
CA LEU A 106 19.73 14.95 -3.84
C LEU A 106 18.38 14.25 -3.87
N GLU A 107 17.42 14.81 -4.62
CA GLU A 107 16.13 14.16 -4.91
C GLU A 107 16.33 12.78 -5.55
N TYR A 108 17.18 12.67 -6.58
CA TYR A 108 17.50 11.40 -7.22
C TYR A 108 18.25 10.44 -6.30
N THR A 109 19.22 10.93 -5.52
CA THR A 109 19.95 10.11 -4.54
C THR A 109 18.99 9.47 -3.53
N PHE A 110 18.09 10.25 -2.93
CA PHE A 110 17.15 9.70 -1.96
C PHE A 110 16.08 8.82 -2.62
N ALA A 111 15.61 9.14 -3.83
CA ALA A 111 14.72 8.26 -4.58
C ALA A 111 15.39 6.90 -4.88
N TYR A 112 16.69 6.88 -5.16
CA TYR A 112 17.47 5.64 -5.34
C TYR A 112 17.50 4.81 -4.05
N PHE A 113 17.76 5.42 -2.88
CA PHE A 113 17.64 4.70 -1.61
C PHE A 113 16.22 4.17 -1.37
N GLY A 114 15.18 4.88 -1.80
CA GLY A 114 13.80 4.41 -1.74
C GLY A 114 13.56 3.14 -2.55
N VAL A 115 14.16 3.01 -3.75
CA VAL A 115 14.05 1.80 -4.57
C VAL A 115 14.64 0.58 -3.85
N GLN A 116 15.71 0.77 -3.09
CA GLN A 116 16.35 -0.29 -2.29
C GLN A 116 15.48 -0.77 -1.12
N ALA A 117 14.44 -0.03 -0.73
CA ALA A 117 13.50 -0.44 0.32
C ALA A 117 12.48 -1.50 -0.14
N ALA A 118 12.53 -1.93 -1.40
CA ALA A 118 11.69 -2.98 -1.97
C ALA A 118 10.17 -2.74 -1.86
N GLN A 119 9.73 -1.47 -1.85
CA GLN A 119 8.30 -1.08 -1.86
C GLN A 119 7.78 -0.68 -3.25
N ARG A 120 8.37 -1.25 -4.32
CA ARG A 120 8.18 -0.89 -5.74
C ARG A 120 8.72 0.50 -6.09
N ASP A 121 8.52 0.89 -7.36
CA ASP A 121 9.09 2.12 -7.91
C ASP A 121 8.42 3.39 -7.37
N PRO A 122 9.08 4.57 -7.47
CA PRO A 122 8.57 5.81 -6.89
C PRO A 122 7.23 6.24 -7.48
N ILE A 123 6.97 5.96 -8.77
CA ILE A 123 5.72 6.36 -9.42
C ILE A 123 4.59 5.53 -8.81
N PHE A 124 4.76 4.21 -8.76
CA PHE A 124 3.77 3.31 -8.17
C PHE A 124 3.45 3.68 -6.72
N TRP A 125 4.47 3.87 -5.89
CA TRP A 125 4.30 4.18 -4.47
C TRP A 125 3.53 5.49 -4.25
N VAL A 126 3.95 6.55 -4.94
CA VAL A 126 3.32 7.88 -4.82
C VAL A 126 1.88 7.86 -5.34
N SER A 127 1.60 7.14 -6.43
CA SER A 127 0.24 7.00 -6.96
C SER A 127 -0.69 6.36 -5.92
N ILE A 128 -0.28 5.25 -5.30
CA ILE A 128 -1.06 4.60 -4.24
C ILE A 128 -1.27 5.55 -3.07
N HIS A 129 -0.19 6.17 -2.59
CA HIS A 129 -0.21 7.03 -1.41
C HIS A 129 -1.14 8.23 -1.60
N ARG A 130 -1.09 8.88 -2.77
CA ARG A 130 -2.01 9.98 -3.12
C ARG A 130 -3.44 9.52 -3.24
N THR A 131 -3.70 8.37 -3.87
CA THR A 131 -5.06 7.82 -3.97
C THR A 131 -5.62 7.49 -2.59
N HIS A 132 -4.80 6.91 -1.69
CA HIS A 132 -5.18 6.68 -0.30
C HIS A 132 -5.58 7.98 0.39
N HIS A 133 -4.72 9.01 0.39
CA HIS A 133 -5.05 10.29 1.02
C HIS A 133 -6.28 10.98 0.43
N GLN A 134 -6.51 10.83 -0.88
CA GLN A 134 -7.67 11.43 -1.54
C GLN A 134 -8.98 10.70 -1.23
N HIS A 135 -8.91 9.43 -0.85
CA HIS A 135 -10.07 8.54 -0.73
C HIS A 135 -10.13 7.76 0.59
N VAL A 136 -9.46 8.24 1.64
CA VAL A 136 -9.31 7.57 2.94
C VAL A 136 -10.61 6.92 3.39
N ASP A 137 -10.52 5.65 3.79
CA ASP A 137 -11.64 4.85 4.32
C ASP A 137 -12.84 4.64 3.38
N SER A 138 -12.72 5.02 2.11
CA SER A 138 -13.73 4.78 1.09
C SER A 138 -13.43 3.55 0.22
N ASP A 139 -14.38 3.20 -0.64
CA ASP A 139 -14.21 2.14 -1.64
C ASP A 139 -13.08 2.41 -2.64
N LYS A 140 -12.61 3.64 -2.78
CA LYS A 140 -11.53 3.98 -3.71
C LYS A 140 -10.14 3.92 -3.07
N ASP A 141 -10.06 3.77 -1.75
CA ASP A 141 -8.78 3.63 -1.06
C ASP A 141 -8.18 2.23 -1.33
N PRO A 142 -6.94 2.16 -1.87
CA PRO A 142 -6.28 0.91 -2.23
C PRO A 142 -5.92 0.02 -1.04
N HIS A 143 -5.87 0.53 0.18
CA HIS A 143 -5.54 -0.27 1.37
C HIS A 143 -6.41 0.09 2.57
N SER A 144 -7.68 0.41 2.30
CA SER A 144 -8.61 0.81 3.36
C SER A 144 -8.75 -0.25 4.47
N PRO A 145 -8.69 0.16 5.74
CA PRO A 145 -8.96 -0.72 6.88
C PRO A 145 -10.41 -1.23 6.91
N THR A 146 -11.33 -0.60 6.17
CA THR A 146 -12.71 -1.09 6.02
C THR A 146 -12.81 -2.46 5.34
N TYR A 147 -11.75 -2.92 4.65
CA TYR A 147 -11.63 -4.27 4.11
C TYR A 147 -11.13 -5.31 5.14
N GLY A 148 -10.71 -4.87 6.32
CA GLY A 148 -10.21 -5.68 7.44
C GLY A 148 -8.73 -5.45 7.75
N PHE A 149 -8.35 -5.64 9.02
CA PHE A 149 -6.99 -5.39 9.54
C PHE A 149 -5.89 -6.07 8.70
N TRP A 150 -6.01 -7.37 8.45
CA TRP A 150 -4.98 -8.11 7.70
C TRP A 150 -4.89 -7.66 6.23
N PHE A 151 -6.01 -7.22 5.65
CA PHE A 151 -6.00 -6.70 4.30
C PHE A 151 -5.25 -5.37 4.22
N SER A 152 -5.58 -4.39 5.08
CA SER A 152 -4.90 -3.09 5.09
C SER A 152 -3.45 -3.17 5.55
N HIS A 153 -3.12 -4.13 6.43
CA HIS A 153 -1.76 -4.30 6.94
C HIS A 153 -0.80 -4.86 5.88
N ILE A 154 -1.17 -5.96 5.21
CA ILE A 154 -0.28 -6.64 4.26
C ILE A 154 -0.99 -7.21 3.03
N GLY A 155 -2.28 -7.54 3.14
CA GLY A 155 -3.02 -8.23 2.09
C GLY A 155 -3.08 -7.52 0.74
N TRP A 156 -3.22 -6.20 0.77
CA TRP A 156 -3.29 -5.38 -0.45
C TRP A 156 -2.02 -5.48 -1.32
N LEU A 157 -0.85 -5.78 -0.72
CA LEU A 157 0.41 -5.96 -1.45
C LEU A 157 0.37 -7.16 -2.42
N PHE A 158 -0.42 -8.18 -2.08
CA PHE A 158 -0.58 -9.39 -2.88
C PHE A 158 -1.80 -9.33 -3.82
N ASP A 159 -2.37 -8.13 -4.02
CA ASP A 159 -3.53 -7.90 -4.89
C ASP A 159 -3.30 -6.85 -5.96
N SER A 160 -2.34 -7.11 -6.85
CA SER A 160 -1.94 -6.11 -7.84
C SER A 160 -3.05 -5.76 -8.84
N SER A 161 -3.94 -6.69 -9.20
CA SER A 161 -5.08 -6.38 -10.09
C SER A 161 -6.04 -5.37 -9.44
N PHE A 162 -6.36 -5.56 -8.16
CA PHE A 162 -7.20 -4.62 -7.39
C PHE A 162 -6.55 -3.23 -7.27
N ILE A 163 -5.24 -3.20 -7.01
CA ILE A 163 -4.50 -1.94 -6.91
C ILE A 163 -4.49 -1.21 -8.25
N VAL A 164 -4.25 -1.92 -9.35
CA VAL A 164 -4.25 -1.32 -10.70
C VAL A 164 -5.62 -0.73 -11.02
N GLU A 165 -6.71 -1.44 -10.72
CA GLU A 165 -8.07 -0.96 -10.95
C GLU A 165 -8.36 0.34 -10.19
N LYS A 166 -7.94 0.43 -8.92
CA LYS A 166 -8.22 1.59 -8.06
C LYS A 166 -7.33 2.81 -8.34
N VAL A 167 -6.06 2.57 -8.66
CA VAL A 167 -5.03 3.62 -8.68
C VAL A 167 -4.72 4.06 -10.10
N PHE A 168 -4.84 3.16 -11.06
CA PHE A 168 -4.52 3.40 -12.47
C PHE A 168 -5.71 3.13 -13.39
N PRO A 169 -6.88 3.77 -13.20
CA PRO A 169 -7.87 3.79 -14.25
C PRO A 169 -7.23 4.40 -15.51
N LEU A 170 -7.57 3.89 -16.69
CA LEU A 170 -6.97 4.06 -18.03
C LEU A 170 -6.41 5.46 -18.43
N HIS A 171 -6.66 6.51 -17.66
CA HIS A 171 -6.14 7.87 -17.80
C HIS A 171 -4.65 8.05 -17.44
N TYR A 172 -4.02 7.12 -16.72
CA TYR A 172 -2.66 7.29 -16.17
C TYR A 172 -1.52 7.24 -17.21
N PHE A 173 -1.75 6.64 -18.39
CA PHE A 173 -0.71 6.52 -19.41
C PHE A 173 -0.36 7.83 -20.13
N LYS A 174 -1.11 8.91 -19.91
CA LYS A 174 -0.95 10.16 -20.67
C LYS A 174 0.19 11.07 -20.18
N ASN A 175 0.64 10.97 -18.92
CA ASN A 175 1.55 11.96 -18.32
C ASN A 175 2.79 11.35 -17.62
N ARG A 176 3.52 10.47 -18.30
CA ARG A 176 4.74 9.84 -17.73
C ARG A 176 5.96 10.78 -17.62
N ILE A 177 5.91 11.97 -18.23
CA ILE A 177 7.07 12.89 -18.38
C ILE A 177 7.06 14.06 -17.37
N SER A 178 5.92 14.40 -16.76
CA SER A 178 5.83 15.52 -15.81
C SER A 178 6.22 15.18 -14.37
N PHE A 179 6.45 13.91 -14.05
CA PHE A 179 6.65 13.45 -12.67
C PHE A 179 7.98 13.89 -12.05
N PHE A 180 9.03 14.01 -12.88
CA PHE A 180 10.39 14.39 -12.45
C PHE A 180 10.79 15.83 -12.81
N ASN A 181 10.01 16.50 -13.67
CA ASN A 181 10.32 17.83 -14.20
C ASN A 181 9.56 18.99 -13.52
N ALA A 182 8.83 18.71 -12.44
CA ALA A 182 8.25 19.74 -11.57
C ALA A 182 9.15 20.00 -10.35
#